data_AF-A0AAP8GEX2-F1
#
_entry.id   AF-A0AAP8GEX2-F1
#
_cell.length_a   1.000
_cell.length_b   1.000
_cell.length_c   1.000
_cell.angle_alpha   90.00
_cell.angle_beta   90.00
_cell.angle_gamma   90.00
#
_symmetry.space_group_name_H-M   'P 1'
#
loop_
_entity.id
_entity.type
_entity.pdbx_description
1 polymer ?
#
loop_
_entity_poly.entity_id
_entity_poly.type
_entity_poly.pdbx_seq_one_letter_code
_entity_poly.pdbx_strand_id
1 'polypeptide(L)' 'MKILTIGLIGNPNSGKTTLFNQLTGARQRVGNWAGVTVERKEGQFSTTDHQVTLVDLPGTYSLTTISSQTSLDEQIACH' A
#
# COMPACT_ATOMS: atom_id res chain seq x y z
N MET A 1 -20.38 -0.11 -13.09
CA MET A 1 -19.45 0.31 -12.02
C MET A 1 -18.04 0.39 -12.60
N LYS A 2 -17.33 1.49 -12.34
CA LYS A 2 -15.96 1.67 -12.83
C LYS A 2 -14.98 1.11 -11.80
N ILE A 3 -13.93 0.43 -12.27
CA ILE A 3 -12.87 -0.11 -11.40
C ILE A 3 -11.84 1.00 -11.15
N LEU A 4 -11.45 1.18 -9.89
CA LEU A 4 -10.40 2.12 -9.47
C LEU A 4 -9.31 1.39 -8.70
N THR A 5 -8.06 1.83 -8.88
CA THR A 5 -6.91 1.39 -8.09
C THR A 5 -6.42 2.56 -7.26
N ILE A 6 -6.29 2.36 -5.95
CA ILE A 6 -5.87 3.39 -4.99
C ILE A 6 -4.68 2.86 -4.21
N GLY A 7 -3.60 3.64 -4.12
CA GLY A 7 -2.46 3.36 -3.25
C GLY A 7 -2.65 4.03 -1.88
N LEU A 8 -2.47 3.26 -0.81
CA LEU A 8 -2.44 3.76 0.56
C LEU A 8 -0.98 4.00 0.97
N ILE A 9 -0.60 5.27 1.12
CA ILE A 9 0.76 5.71 1.46
C ILE A 9 0.77 6.55 2.74
N GLY A 10 1.90 6.56 3.44
CA GLY A 10 2.11 7.40 4.62
C GLY A 10 3.13 6.83 5.60
N ASN A 11 3.52 7.62 6.59
CA ASN A 11 4.62 7.29 7.50
C ASN A 11 4.45 5.94 8.21
N PRO A 12 5.55 5.26 8.57
CA PRO A 12 5.50 4.14 9.51
C PRO A 12 4.74 4.51 10.78
N ASN A 13 3.97 3.55 11.32
CA ASN A 13 3.14 3.70 12.53
C ASN A 13 2.03 4.79 12.46
N SER A 14 1.67 5.29 11.28
CA SER A 14 0.56 6.27 11.13
C SER A 14 -0.85 5.66 11.13
N GLY A 15 -0.99 4.34 11.33
CA GLY A 15 -2.28 3.66 11.31
C GLY A 15 -2.77 3.20 9.94
N LYS A 16 -1.92 3.21 8.89
CA LYS A 16 -2.27 2.72 7.54
C LYS A 16 -2.89 1.33 7.55
N THR A 17 -2.26 0.37 8.22
CA THR A 17 -2.74 -1.01 8.28
C THR A 17 -4.12 -1.09 8.94
N THR A 18 -4.41 -0.24 9.93
CA THR A 18 -5.73 -0.15 10.55
C THR A 18 -6.78 0.33 9.55
N LEU A 19 -6.48 1.41 8.82
CA LEU A 19 -7.39 1.94 7.79
C LEU A 19 -7.60 0.94 6.65
N PHE A 20 -6.53 0.29 6.18
CA PHE A 20 -6.60 -0.75 5.17
C PHE A 20 -7.56 -1.87 5.59
N ASN A 21 -7.38 -2.41 6.80
CA ASN A 21 -8.23 -3.47 7.33
C ASN A 21 -9.69 -3.06 7.48
N GLN A 22 -9.96 -1.81 7.90
CA GLN A 22 -11.33 -1.29 8.00
C GLN A 22 -12.02 -1.18 6.65
N LEU A 23 -11.28 -0.82 5.59
CA LEU A 23 -11.83 -0.68 4.24
C LEU A 23 -12.01 -2.05 3.55
N THR A 24 -11.02 -2.93 3.62
CA THR A 24 -11.00 -4.18 2.84
C THR A 24 -11.61 -5.37 3.57
N GLY A 25 -11.65 -5.33 4.91
CA GLY A 25 -12.08 -6.46 5.74
C GLY A 25 -11.34 -7.76 5.39
N ALA A 26 -12.09 -8.84 5.17
CA ALA A 26 -11.55 -10.14 4.78
C ALA A 26 -11.15 -10.24 3.30
N ARG A 27 -11.50 -9.27 2.45
CA ARG A 27 -11.22 -9.28 1.01
C ARG A 27 -9.84 -8.73 0.71
N GLN A 28 -8.83 -9.30 1.35
CA GLN A 28 -7.43 -8.92 1.21
C GLN A 28 -6.56 -10.11 0.82
N ARG A 29 -5.46 -9.84 0.14
CA ARG A 29 -4.42 -10.78 -0.25
C ARG A 29 -3.08 -10.20 0.17
N VAL A 30 -2.23 -11.07 0.69
CA VAL A 30 -0.86 -10.75 1.06
C VAL A 30 0.05 -11.50 0.10
N GLY A 31 0.97 -10.77 -0.52
CA GLY A 31 2.03 -11.32 -1.35
C GLY A 31 3.33 -10.55 -1.13
N ASN A 32 4.25 -10.68 -2.07
CA ASN A 32 5.51 -9.92 -2.07
C ASN A 32 5.56 -9.01 -3.30
N TRP A 33 6.27 -7.90 -3.16
CA TRP A 33 6.64 -7.07 -4.31
C TRP A 33 7.58 -7.84 -5.25
N ALA A 34 7.51 -7.55 -6.55
CA ALA A 34 8.27 -8.29 -7.55
C ALA A 34 9.78 -8.20 -7.29
N GLY A 35 10.45 -9.34 -7.17
CA GLY A 35 11.90 -9.41 -6.99
C GLY A 35 12.42 -9.10 -5.58
N VAL A 36 11.55 -8.91 -4.60
CA VAL A 36 11.94 -8.56 -3.22
C VAL A 36 11.09 -9.29 -2.18
N THR A 37 11.56 -9.33 -0.93
CA THR A 37 10.83 -9.97 0.19
C THR A 37 9.91 -9.00 0.94
N VAL A 38 9.71 -7.79 0.42
CA VAL A 38 8.84 -6.80 1.05
C VAL A 38 7.38 -7.20 0.84
N GLU A 39 6.62 -7.19 1.93
CA GLU A 39 5.21 -7.55 1.92
C GLU A 39 4.39 -6.55 1.09
N ARG A 40 3.47 -7.08 0.28
CA ARG A 40 2.52 -6.33 -0.54
C ARG A 40 1.11 -6.77 -0.15
N LYS A 41 0.35 -5.88 0.49
CA LYS A 41 -1.07 -6.13 0.77
C LYS A 41 -1.95 -5.45 -0.28
N GLU A 42 -2.90 -6.20 -0.80
CA GLU A 42 -3.95 -5.69 -1.68
C GLU A 42 -5.32 -6.12 -1.17
N GLY A 43 -6.31 -5.25 -1.26
CA GLY A 43 -7.67 -5.63 -0.90
C GLY A 43 -8.72 -4.87 -1.70
N GLN A 44 -9.96 -5.33 -1.59
CA GLN A 44 -11.05 -4.82 -2.42
C GLN A 44 -12.24 -4.37 -1.58
N PHE A 45 -12.79 -3.21 -1.93
CA PHE A 45 -14.02 -2.69 -1.34
C PHE A 45 -14.86 -1.96 -2.39
N SER A 46 -16.14 -1.76 -2.11
CA SER A 46 -17.08 -1.09 -3.01
C SER A 46 -17.55 0.23 -2.41
N THR A 47 -17.60 1.27 -3.23
CA THR A 47 -18.35 2.51 -2.95
C THR A 47 -19.64 2.51 -3.77
N THR A 48 -20.45 3.57 -3.66
CA THR A 48 -21.70 3.73 -4.43
C THR A 48 -21.48 3.55 -5.94
N ASP A 49 -20.35 4.05 -6.46
CA ASP A 49 -20.11 4.12 -7.91
C ASP A 49 -18.95 3.23 -8.40
N HIS A 50 -18.09 2.77 -7.48
CA HIS A 50 -16.80 2.17 -7.82
C HIS A 50 -16.54 0.85 -7.11
N GLN A 51 -15.88 -0.06 -7.85
CA GLN A 51 -15.17 -1.19 -7.26
C GLN A 51 -13.70 -0.76 -7.09
N VAL A 52 -13.23 -0.69 -5.85
CA VAL A 52 -11.90 -0.19 -5.52
C VAL A 52 -10.97 -1.36 -5.22
N THR A 53 -9.78 -1.33 -5.81
CA THR A 53 -8.62 -2.11 -5.39
C THR A 53 -7.70 -1.19 -4.61
N LEU A 54 -7.52 -1.48 -3.32
CA LEU A 54 -6.63 -0.75 -2.42
C LEU A 54 -5.31 -1.50 -2.30
N VAL A 55 -4.19 -0.81 -2.51
CA VAL A 55 -2.84 -1.37 -2.38
C VAL A 55 -2.15 -0.69 -1.19
N ASP A 56 -1.78 -1.44 -0.16
CA ASP A 56 -0.97 -0.93 0.96
C ASP A 56 0.48 -0.81 0.50
N LEU A 57 0.98 0.42 0.44
CA LEU A 57 2.36 0.70 0.09
C LEU A 57 3.21 0.72 1.36
N PRO A 58 4.50 0.33 1.27
CA PRO A 58 5.42 0.44 2.40
C PRO A 58 5.41 1.84 2.98
N GLY A 59 5.44 1.92 4.31
CA GLY A 59 5.47 3.22 4.99
C GLY A 59 6.82 3.88 4.74
N THR A 60 6.83 5.00 4.02
CA THR A 60 8.03 5.82 3.85
C THR A 60 7.89 7.14 4.59
N TYR A 61 8.99 7.64 5.15
CA TYR A 61 9.09 8.99 5.70
C TYR A 61 9.39 10.05 4.62
N SER A 62 9.79 9.61 3.41
CA SER A 62 10.11 10.49 2.29
C SER A 62 9.95 9.77 0.94
N LEU A 63 9.37 10.45 -0.06
CA LEU A 63 9.34 9.96 -1.45
C LEU A 63 10.63 10.33 -2.23
N THR A 64 11.61 10.91 -1.54
CA THR A 64 12.92 11.28 -2.10
C THR A 64 14.04 10.87 -1.15
N THR A 65 15.00 10.11 -1.66
CA THR A 65 16.15 9.60 -0.90
C THR A 65 17.33 10.53 -1.12
N ILE A 66 17.75 11.27 -0.07
CA ILE A 66 18.89 12.21 -0.12
C ILE A 66 20.14 11.63 0.57
N SER A 67 20.17 10.33 0.87
CA SER A 67 21.33 9.73 1.53
C SER A 67 21.55 8.27 1.13
N SER A 68 22.82 7.88 1.12
CA SER A 68 23.41 6.63 0.63
C SER A 68 23.05 5.37 1.44
N GLN A 69 21.90 5.37 2.13
CA GLN A 69 21.38 4.25 2.91
C GLN A 69 19.87 4.16 2.66
N THR A 70 19.49 3.45 1.60
CA THR A 70 18.07 3.16 1.32
C THR A 70 17.69 1.79 1.84
N SER A 71 16.62 1.72 2.62
CA SER A 71 15.94 0.44 2.87
C SER A 71 15.11 0.08 1.62
N LEU A 72 14.90 -1.23 1.40
CA LEU A 72 14.07 -1.70 0.27
C LEU A 72 12.66 -1.08 0.28
N ASP A 73 12.12 -0.80 1.47
CA ASP A 73 10.79 -0.23 1.66
C ASP A 73 10.66 1.16 1.02
N GLU A 74 11.69 1.99 1.11
CA GLU A 74 11.70 3.33 0.51
C GLU A 74 11.74 3.30 -1.01
N GLN A 75 12.42 2.32 -1.61
CA GLN A 75 12.52 2.19 -3.06
C GLN A 75 11.18 1.82 -3.71
N ILE A 76 10.40 0.96 -3.05
CA ILE A 76 9.07 0.53 -3.52
C ILE A 76 8.04 1.65 -3.40
N ALA A 77 8.19 2.55 -2.42
CA ALA A 77 7.28 3.68 -2.28
C ALA A 77 7.50 4.78 -3.33
N CYS A 78 8.70 4.86 -3.92
CA CYS A 78 9.09 5.92 -4.85
C CYS A 78 8.90 5.57 -6.34
N HIS A 79 8.64 4.30 -6.67
CA HIS A 79 8.47 3.78 -8.05
C HIS A 79 7.09 3.15 -8.27
#